data_AF-A0A3R6HF43-F1
#
_entry.id   AF-A0A3R6HF43-F1
#
_cell.length_a   1.000
_cell.length_b   1.000
_cell.length_c   1.000
_cell.angle_alpha   90.00
_cell.angle_beta   90.00
_cell.angle_gamma   90.00
#
_symmetry.space_group_name_H-M   'P 1'
#
loop_
_entity.id
_entity.type
_entity.pdbx_description
1 polymer ?
#
loop_
_entity_poly.entity_id
_entity_poly.type
_entity_poly.pdbx_seq_one_letter_code
_entity_poly.pdbx_strand_id
1 'polypeptide(L)'
;MEEKYESFKQKILKLNELALRGEEGEAINARKAMVRLCSTLGVNLEDILNESEQKKEYVFNVGCDHLLKELFFMCSEKILGDGEIWYKEKNSHISLELTPSQYAELFTYFDFHKENFKKELKATRKRLLLAYLLKHNIYVGNDDGTDKELSSEERRNAWKTLQMVDGLENVSYLKSLEDK
;
A
#
# COMPACT_ATOMS: atom_id res chain seq x y z
N MET A 1 -1.54 21.61 -2.73
CA MET A 1 -2.99 21.31 -2.72
C MET A 1 -3.13 20.00 -1.98
N GLU A 2 -3.70 20.00 -0.78
CA GLU A 2 -4.14 18.74 -0.17
C GLU A 2 -5.34 18.25 -0.98
N GLU A 3 -5.16 17.18 -1.76
CA GLU A 3 -6.30 16.42 -2.25
C GLU A 3 -7.08 15.93 -1.03
N LYS A 4 -8.31 16.43 -0.88
CA LYS A 4 -9.19 16.05 0.22
C LYS A 4 -9.64 14.62 0.00
N TYR A 5 -8.83 13.66 0.46
CA TYR A 5 -9.13 12.23 0.42
C TYR A 5 -10.49 11.99 1.06
N GLU A 6 -11.38 11.33 0.31
CA GLU A 6 -12.66 10.90 0.85
C GLU A 6 -12.44 9.64 1.70
N SER A 7 -12.64 9.80 3.01
CA SER A 7 -12.61 8.68 3.96
C SER A 7 -13.70 7.64 3.66
N PHE A 8 -13.49 6.39 4.09
CA PHE A 8 -14.51 5.33 4.02
C PHE A 8 -15.81 5.79 4.67
N LYS A 9 -15.74 6.43 5.85
CA LYS A 9 -16.91 6.99 6.53
C LYS A 9 -17.65 8.02 5.67
N GLN A 10 -16.93 8.99 5.09
CA GLN A 10 -17.53 9.99 4.19
C GLN A 10 -18.20 9.34 2.98
N LYS A 11 -17.58 8.32 2.39
CA LYS A 11 -18.15 7.58 1.27
C LYS A 11 -19.45 6.88 1.64
N ILE A 12 -19.51 6.23 2.82
CA ILE A 12 -20.74 5.62 3.34
C ILE A 12 -21.82 6.68 3.58
N LEU A 13 -21.47 7.83 4.18
CA LEU A 13 -22.43 8.91 4.43
C LEU A 13 -23.01 9.48 3.13
N LYS A 14 -22.18 9.71 2.10
CA LYS A 14 -22.68 10.17 0.78
C LYS A 14 -23.59 9.14 0.12
N LEU A 15 -23.23 7.85 0.18
CA LEU A 15 -24.09 6.79 -0.33
C LEU A 15 -25.41 6.69 0.45
N ASN A 16 -25.40 6.98 1.75
CA ASN A 16 -26.59 7.02 2.57
C ASN A 16 -27.51 8.20 2.18
N GLU A 17 -26.94 9.39 1.97
CA GLU A 17 -27.70 10.54 1.45
C GLU A 17 -28.32 10.22 0.09
N LEU A 18 -27.56 9.58 -0.81
CA LEU A 18 -28.05 9.15 -2.12
C LEU A 18 -29.15 8.10 -2.00
N ALA A 19 -29.04 7.17 -1.05
CA ALA A 19 -30.05 6.16 -0.77
C ALA A 19 -31.37 6.74 -0.22
N LEU A 20 -31.30 7.90 0.46
CA LEU A 20 -32.44 8.60 1.05
C LEU A 20 -33.11 9.58 0.06
N ARG A 21 -32.34 10.26 -0.78
CA ARG A 21 -32.83 11.32 -1.68
C ARG A 21 -32.94 10.90 -3.15
N GLY A 22 -32.27 9.83 -3.55
CA GLY A 22 -32.24 9.36 -4.93
C GLY A 22 -33.58 8.79 -5.39
N GLU A 23 -33.80 8.79 -6.71
CA GLU A 23 -34.98 8.18 -7.31
C GLU A 23 -34.81 6.66 -7.44
N GLU A 24 -35.92 5.93 -7.32
CA GLU A 24 -36.07 4.46 -7.22
C GLU A 24 -34.80 3.62 -7.49
N GLY A 25 -34.28 3.60 -8.72
CA GLY A 25 -33.11 2.80 -9.10
C GLY A 25 -31.78 3.26 -8.48
N GLU A 26 -31.56 4.58 -8.37
CA GLU A 26 -30.36 5.17 -7.77
C GLU A 26 -30.31 4.88 -6.26
N ALA A 27 -31.45 5.06 -5.58
CA ALA A 27 -31.55 4.76 -4.15
C ALA A 27 -31.27 3.28 -3.83
N ILE A 28 -31.81 2.36 -4.64
CA ILE A 28 -31.57 0.91 -4.48
C ILE A 28 -30.08 0.58 -4.71
N ASN A 29 -29.47 1.17 -5.74
CA ASN A 29 -28.07 0.93 -6.06
C ASN A 29 -27.13 1.45 -4.97
N ALA A 30 -27.42 2.62 -4.40
CA ALA A 30 -26.66 3.19 -3.30
C ALA A 30 -26.71 2.30 -2.04
N ARG A 31 -27.91 1.79 -1.67
CA ARG A 31 -28.04 0.83 -0.56
C ARG A 31 -27.24 -0.45 -0.80
N LYS A 32 -27.33 -1.03 -2.00
CA LYS A 32 -26.55 -2.21 -2.37
C LYS A 32 -25.04 -1.93 -2.34
N ALA A 33 -24.61 -0.73 -2.68
CA ALA A 33 -23.20 -0.36 -2.62
C ALA A 33 -22.69 -0.31 -1.18
N MET A 34 -23.41 0.35 -0.26
CA MET A 34 -23.06 0.40 1.17
C MET A 34 -22.98 -0.99 1.80
N VAL A 35 -24.02 -1.81 1.60
CA VAL A 35 -24.08 -3.17 2.16
C VAL A 35 -22.92 -4.02 1.64
N ARG A 36 -22.57 -3.91 0.36
CA ARG A 36 -21.42 -4.63 -0.22
C ARG A 36 -20.11 -4.19 0.42
N LEU A 37 -19.86 -2.88 0.52
CA LEU A 37 -18.63 -2.34 1.13
C LEU A 37 -18.46 -2.80 2.57
N CYS A 38 -19.51 -2.67 3.39
CA CYS A 38 -19.49 -3.09 4.80
C CYS A 38 -19.32 -4.60 4.93
N SER A 39 -20.04 -5.39 4.11
CA SER A 39 -19.93 -6.85 4.12
C SER A 39 -18.53 -7.35 3.75
N THR A 40 -17.84 -6.71 2.79
CA THR A 40 -16.46 -7.08 2.43
C THR A 40 -15.49 -6.91 3.60
N LEU A 41 -15.75 -5.94 4.47
CA LEU A 41 -14.93 -5.66 5.66
C LEU A 41 -15.38 -6.44 6.90
N GLY A 42 -16.56 -7.06 6.87
CA GLY A 42 -17.16 -7.69 8.04
C GLY A 42 -17.65 -6.69 9.09
N VAL A 43 -17.99 -5.46 8.70
CA VAL A 43 -18.56 -4.44 9.60
C VAL A 43 -20.06 -4.29 9.39
N ASN A 44 -20.80 -3.97 10.45
CA ASN A 44 -22.21 -3.65 10.34
C ASN A 44 -22.38 -2.20 9.85
N LEU A 45 -23.21 -2.00 8.82
CA LEU A 45 -23.52 -0.66 8.30
C LEU A 45 -24.15 0.25 9.37
N GLU A 46 -25.02 -0.28 10.22
CA GLU A 46 -25.67 0.48 11.29
C GLU A 46 -24.64 0.97 12.32
N ASP A 47 -23.63 0.16 12.65
CA ASP A 47 -22.55 0.56 13.55
C ASP A 47 -21.76 1.75 12.99
N ILE A 48 -21.60 1.83 11.66
CA ILE A 48 -20.92 2.94 10.99
C ILE A 48 -21.81 4.19 10.97
N LEU A 49 -23.08 4.05 10.58
CA LEU A 49 -24.02 5.17 10.46
C LEU A 49 -24.38 5.78 11.81
N ASN A 50 -24.46 4.97 12.87
CA ASN A 50 -24.76 5.41 14.22
C ASN A 50 -23.51 5.85 15.00
N GLU A 51 -22.34 5.85 14.37
CA GLU A 51 -21.06 6.21 15.00
C GLU A 51 -20.82 5.42 16.29
N SER A 52 -20.96 4.09 16.21
CA SER A 52 -20.76 3.22 17.37
C SER A 52 -19.36 3.40 17.94
N GLU A 53 -19.29 3.86 19.19
CA GLU A 53 -18.05 3.99 19.96
C GLU A 53 -17.61 2.66 20.60
N GLN A 54 -18.38 1.57 20.40
CA GLN A 54 -18.04 0.27 20.96
C GLN A 54 -16.80 -0.30 20.26
N LYS A 55 -15.68 -0.32 20.99
CA LYS A 55 -14.45 -0.95 20.53
C LYS A 55 -14.57 -2.48 20.52
N LYS A 56 -13.99 -3.09 19.49
CA LYS A 56 -13.88 -4.55 19.31
C LYS A 56 -12.45 -4.88 18.87
N GLU A 57 -12.00 -6.09 19.17
CA GLU A 57 -10.71 -6.58 18.66
C GLU A 57 -10.84 -6.91 17.17
N TYR A 58 -10.03 -6.25 16.35
CA TYR A 58 -9.93 -6.50 14.90
C TYR A 58 -8.54 -7.00 14.54
N VAL A 59 -8.47 -7.99 13.66
CA VAL A 59 -7.22 -8.65 13.27
C VAL A 59 -6.86 -8.28 11.83
N PHE A 60 -5.66 -7.74 11.66
CA PHE A 60 -5.09 -7.39 10.36
C PHE A 60 -4.04 -8.42 9.96
N ASN A 61 -4.15 -8.97 8.76
CA ASN A 61 -3.04 -9.71 8.15
C ASN A 61 -2.06 -8.70 7.54
N VAL A 62 -0.96 -8.44 8.24
CA VAL A 62 0.06 -7.47 7.84
C VAL A 62 1.17 -8.14 7.02
N GLY A 63 1.58 -9.34 7.42
CA GLY A 63 2.76 -10.04 6.90
C GLY A 63 3.93 -10.03 7.88
N CYS A 64 4.95 -10.84 7.58
CA CYS A 64 6.12 -10.97 8.45
C CYS A 64 7.25 -9.97 8.13
N ASP A 65 7.22 -9.34 6.95
CA ASP A 65 8.23 -8.38 6.51
C ASP A 65 8.18 -7.11 7.38
N HIS A 66 9.33 -6.68 7.90
CA HIS A 66 9.44 -5.52 8.77
C HIS A 66 8.93 -4.23 8.11
N LEU A 67 9.17 -4.04 6.81
CA LEU A 67 8.71 -2.85 6.08
C LEU A 67 7.18 -2.81 5.99
N LEU A 68 6.52 -3.97 5.91
CA LEU A 68 5.06 -4.03 5.93
C LEU A 68 4.49 -3.71 7.32
N LYS A 69 5.19 -4.09 8.39
CA LYS A 69 4.81 -3.73 9.76
C LYS A 69 5.00 -2.24 9.99
N GLU A 70 6.11 -1.67 9.56
CA GLU A 70 6.35 -0.23 9.63
C GLU A 70 5.28 0.54 8.84
N LEU A 71 4.98 0.11 7.61
CA LEU A 71 3.87 0.69 6.82
C LEU A 71 2.53 0.62 7.57
N PHE A 72 2.23 -0.52 8.21
CA PHE A 72 1.00 -0.68 8.99
C PHE A 72 0.92 0.32 10.16
N PHE A 73 2.01 0.47 10.93
CA PHE A 73 2.03 1.41 12.05
C PHE A 73 1.90 2.86 11.59
N MET A 74 2.58 3.26 10.50
CA MET A 74 2.42 4.60 9.93
C MET A 74 0.99 4.86 9.42
N CYS A 75 0.36 3.85 8.80
CA CYS A 75 -1.06 3.93 8.45
C CYS A 75 -1.95 4.08 9.69
N SER A 76 -1.65 3.35 10.77
CA SER A 76 -2.43 3.40 12.00
C SER A 76 -2.35 4.77 12.68
N GLU A 77 -1.15 5.36 12.80
CA GLU A 77 -0.98 6.71 13.34
C GLU A 77 -1.68 7.76 12.47
N LYS A 78 -1.60 7.62 11.15
CA LYS A 78 -2.25 8.55 10.21
C LYS A 78 -3.78 8.57 10.37
N ILE A 79 -4.40 7.41 10.61
CA ILE A 79 -5.85 7.27 10.69
C ILE A 79 -6.39 7.51 12.10
N LEU A 80 -5.68 7.02 13.12
CA LEU A 80 -6.13 7.04 14.51
C LEU A 80 -5.67 8.29 15.26
N GLY A 81 -4.64 8.97 14.75
CA GLY A 81 -4.02 10.13 15.38
C GLY A 81 -3.13 9.76 16.57
N ASP A 82 -2.76 10.78 17.35
CA ASP A 82 -1.92 10.62 18.53
C ASP A 82 -2.72 10.00 19.68
N GLY A 83 -2.35 8.79 20.09
CA GLY A 83 -2.97 8.11 21.23
C GLY A 83 -2.28 6.78 21.55
N GLU A 84 -2.36 6.35 22.81
CA GLU A 84 -1.94 5.01 23.18
C GLU A 84 -2.89 3.98 22.54
N ILE A 85 -2.36 3.24 21.57
CA ILE A 85 -3.07 2.14 20.93
C ILE A 85 -2.52 0.85 21.50
N TRP A 86 -3.37 0.11 22.20
CA TRP A 86 -3.06 -1.24 22.60
C TRP A 86 -3.08 -2.15 21.37
N TYR A 87 -2.04 -2.99 21.21
CA TYR A 87 -1.94 -3.95 20.14
C TYR A 87 -1.37 -5.28 20.60
N LYS A 88 -1.72 -6.35 19.88
CA LYS A 88 -1.07 -7.66 19.96
C LYS A 88 -0.49 -8.02 18.61
N GLU A 89 0.75 -8.50 18.59
CA GLU A 89 1.38 -9.02 17.39
C GLU A 89 1.59 -10.53 17.50
N LYS A 90 1.20 -11.27 16.47
CA LYS A 90 1.49 -12.71 16.35
C LYS A 90 1.76 -13.09 14.89
N ASN A 91 2.99 -13.50 14.60
CA ASN A 91 3.44 -13.90 13.27
C ASN A 91 3.21 -12.80 12.23
N SER A 92 2.30 -13.05 11.28
CA SER A 92 1.91 -12.13 10.21
C SER A 92 0.69 -11.27 10.57
N HIS A 93 0.19 -11.34 11.79
CA HIS A 93 -1.05 -10.68 12.21
C HIS A 93 -0.80 -9.66 13.32
N ILE A 94 -1.53 -8.55 13.25
CA ILE A 94 -1.60 -7.53 14.29
C ILE A 94 -3.07 -7.33 14.66
N SER A 95 -3.38 -7.37 15.96
CA SER A 95 -4.71 -7.12 16.48
C SER A 95 -4.76 -5.76 17.19
N LEU A 96 -5.85 -5.01 16.98
CA LEU A 96 -6.11 -3.70 17.59
C LEU A 96 -7.53 -3.65 18.15
N GLU A 97 -7.74 -2.89 19.23
CA GLU A 97 -9.08 -2.55 19.71
C GLU A 97 -9.55 -1.23 19.09
N LEU A 98 -10.52 -1.32 18.17
CA LEU A 98 -10.97 -0.19 17.36
C LEU A 98 -12.50 -0.11 17.33
N THR A 99 -13.04 1.09 17.10
CA THR A 99 -14.44 1.21 16.68
C THR A 99 -14.63 0.66 15.25
N PRO A 100 -15.83 0.27 14.84
CA PRO A 100 -16.08 -0.22 13.49
C PRO A 100 -15.67 0.77 12.40
N SER A 101 -15.87 2.07 12.64
CA SER A 101 -15.46 3.15 11.73
C SER A 101 -13.94 3.27 11.63
N GLN A 102 -13.23 3.22 12.77
CA GLN A 102 -11.76 3.24 12.79
C GLN A 102 -11.17 2.04 12.06
N TYR A 103 -11.71 0.84 12.30
CA TYR A 103 -11.28 -0.37 11.63
C TYR A 103 -11.51 -0.29 10.12
N ALA A 104 -12.70 0.11 9.67
CA ALA A 104 -13.01 0.18 8.25
C ALA A 104 -12.09 1.17 7.51
N GLU A 105 -11.83 2.33 8.14
CA GLU A 105 -10.91 3.33 7.59
C GLU A 105 -9.48 2.78 7.51
N LEU A 106 -8.93 2.28 8.63
CA LEU A 106 -7.56 1.78 8.69
C LEU A 106 -7.36 0.58 7.76
N PHE A 107 -8.30 -0.35 7.72
CA PHE A 107 -8.21 -1.53 6.85
C PHE A 107 -8.13 -1.13 5.39
N THR A 108 -9.06 -0.29 4.93
CA THR A 108 -9.12 0.10 3.52
C THR A 108 -7.90 0.93 3.10
N TYR A 109 -7.45 1.83 3.98
CA TYR A 109 -6.25 2.63 3.76
C TYR A 109 -4.99 1.75 3.69
N PHE A 110 -4.80 0.87 4.68
CA PHE A 110 -3.65 -0.02 4.74
C PHE A 110 -3.63 -1.03 3.59
N ASP A 111 -4.76 -1.68 3.26
CA ASP A 111 -4.80 -2.71 2.22
C ASP A 111 -4.41 -2.15 0.85
N PHE A 112 -4.91 -0.96 0.51
CA PHE A 112 -4.50 -0.25 -0.71
C PHE A 112 -2.99 0.01 -0.74
N HIS A 113 -2.45 0.62 0.32
CA HIS A 113 -1.03 0.97 0.37
C HIS A 113 -0.13 -0.27 0.42
N LYS A 114 -0.55 -1.33 1.11
CA LYS A 114 0.16 -2.61 1.17
C LYS A 114 0.30 -3.23 -0.21
N GLU A 115 -0.78 -3.30 -0.98
CA GLU A 115 -0.75 -3.89 -2.32
C GLU A 115 0.04 -3.02 -3.31
N ASN A 116 -0.08 -1.69 -3.21
CA ASN A 116 0.73 -0.77 -4.01
C ASN A 116 2.22 -0.89 -3.68
N PHE A 117 2.57 -0.88 -2.39
CA PHE A 117 3.95 -0.96 -1.90
C PHE A 117 4.61 -2.29 -2.32
N LYS A 118 3.91 -3.42 -2.22
CA LYS A 118 4.45 -4.72 -2.69
C LYS A 118 4.80 -4.70 -4.18
N LYS A 119 3.95 -4.09 -5.02
CA LYS A 119 4.20 -3.96 -6.46
C LYS A 119 5.43 -3.11 -6.73
N GLU A 120 5.53 -1.95 -6.07
CA GLU A 120 6.68 -1.06 -6.20
C GLU A 120 7.97 -1.70 -5.67
N LEU A 121 7.93 -2.38 -4.53
CA LEU A 121 9.07 -3.07 -3.94
C LEU A 121 9.60 -4.16 -4.87
N LYS A 122 8.71 -4.97 -5.47
CA LYS A 122 9.08 -6.00 -6.45
C LYS A 122 9.74 -5.38 -7.69
N ALA A 123 9.18 -4.29 -8.22
CA ALA A 123 9.74 -3.60 -9.37
C ALA A 123 11.11 -2.96 -9.05
N THR A 124 11.24 -2.35 -7.87
CA THR A 124 12.47 -1.72 -7.40
C THR A 124 13.57 -2.73 -7.14
N ARG A 125 13.29 -3.89 -6.52
CA ARG A 125 14.29 -4.96 -6.33
C ARG A 125 14.88 -5.44 -7.66
N LYS A 126 14.05 -5.57 -8.70
CA LYS A 126 14.52 -5.92 -10.05
C LYS A 126 15.43 -4.84 -10.64
N ARG A 127 15.05 -3.57 -10.52
CA ARG A 127 15.86 -2.45 -11.00
C ARG A 127 17.18 -2.32 -10.25
N LEU A 128 17.16 -2.51 -8.93
CA LEU A 128 18.35 -2.50 -8.09
C LEU A 128 19.36 -3.56 -8.53
N LEU A 129 18.89 -4.79 -8.78
CA LEU A 129 19.77 -5.86 -9.27
C LEU A 129 20.41 -5.46 -10.62
N LEU A 130 19.62 -4.98 -11.58
CA LEU A 130 20.15 -4.55 -12.89
C LEU A 130 21.14 -3.39 -12.75
N ALA A 131 20.81 -2.39 -11.93
CA ALA A 131 21.67 -1.25 -11.68
C ALA A 131 23.02 -1.69 -11.06
N TYR A 132 22.98 -2.60 -10.10
CA TYR A 132 24.20 -3.15 -9.47
C TYR A 132 25.07 -3.90 -10.49
N LEU A 133 24.47 -4.78 -11.30
CA LEU A 133 25.18 -5.52 -12.34
C LEU A 133 25.84 -4.57 -13.35
N LEU A 134 25.13 -3.52 -13.79
CA LEU A 134 25.68 -2.51 -14.69
C LEU A 134 26.81 -1.71 -14.04
N LYS A 135 26.62 -1.22 -12.80
CA LYS A 135 27.60 -0.42 -12.07
C LYS A 135 28.95 -1.12 -11.91
N HIS A 136 28.90 -2.43 -11.66
CA HIS A 136 30.09 -3.25 -11.41
C HIS A 136 30.53 -4.07 -12.63
N ASN A 137 29.96 -3.81 -13.81
CA ASN A 137 30.25 -4.51 -15.06
C ASN A 137 30.14 -6.04 -14.96
N ILE A 138 29.14 -6.54 -14.21
CA ILE A 138 28.85 -7.96 -14.01
C ILE A 138 27.82 -8.41 -15.05
N TYR A 139 28.26 -8.59 -16.30
CA TYR A 139 27.43 -9.12 -17.37
C TYR A 139 28.27 -9.88 -18.39
N VAL A 140 27.65 -10.85 -19.08
CA VAL A 140 28.27 -11.54 -20.20
C VAL A 140 28.06 -10.67 -21.44
N GLY A 141 29.13 -10.24 -22.08
CA GLY A 141 29.07 -9.47 -23.31
C GLY A 141 28.49 -10.30 -24.45
N ASN A 142 27.18 -10.28 -24.60
CA ASN A 142 26.49 -10.78 -25.78
C ASN A 142 25.91 -9.55 -26.49
N ASP A 143 26.70 -9.00 -27.42
CA ASP A 143 26.21 -8.04 -28.39
C ASP A 143 25.57 -8.83 -29.53
N ASP A 144 24.29 -9.12 -29.41
CA ASP A 144 23.49 -9.78 -30.45
C ASP A 144 23.04 -8.79 -31.53
N GLY A 145 23.46 -7.52 -31.48
CA GLY A 145 23.33 -6.54 -32.56
C GLY A 145 21.89 -6.21 -32.97
N THR A 146 20.91 -6.56 -32.14
CA THR A 146 19.50 -6.29 -32.43
C THR A 146 19.10 -4.93 -31.88
N ASP A 147 19.15 -3.91 -32.74
CA ASP A 147 18.56 -2.60 -32.48
C ASP A 147 17.04 -2.70 -32.45
N LYS A 148 16.50 -3.14 -31.31
CA LYS A 148 15.06 -3.09 -31.04
C LYS A 148 14.70 -1.71 -30.48
N GLU A 149 13.77 -1.02 -31.14
CA GLU A 149 13.24 0.22 -30.60
C GLU A 149 12.50 -0.03 -29.28
N LEU A 150 12.91 0.66 -28.22
CA LEU A 150 12.25 0.58 -26.91
C LEU A 150 10.91 1.31 -26.95
N SER A 151 9.87 0.68 -26.39
CA SER A 151 8.60 1.34 -26.07
C SER A 151 8.78 2.44 -25.00
N SER A 152 7.81 3.33 -24.88
CA SER A 152 7.83 4.42 -23.89
C SER A 152 8.00 3.91 -22.44
N GLU A 153 7.42 2.76 -22.13
CA GLU A 153 7.52 2.15 -20.80
C GLU A 153 8.89 1.50 -20.55
N GLU A 154 9.46 0.85 -21.57
CA GLU A 154 10.83 0.33 -21.52
C GLU A 154 11.84 1.47 -21.35
N ARG A 155 11.69 2.58 -22.09
CA ARG A 155 12.53 3.79 -21.94
C ARG A 155 12.46 4.37 -20.53
N ARG A 156 11.24 4.47 -19.97
CA ARG A 156 11.04 4.97 -18.59
C ARG A 156 11.70 4.06 -17.56
N ASN A 157 11.58 2.74 -17.73
CA ASN A 157 12.22 1.78 -16.84
C ASN A 157 13.75 1.82 -16.95
N ALA A 158 14.30 1.94 -18.16
CA ALA A 158 15.73 2.12 -18.37
C ALA A 158 16.25 3.37 -17.67
N TRP A 159 15.54 4.51 -17.81
CA TRP A 159 15.90 5.76 -17.14
C TRP A 159 15.90 5.64 -15.61
N LYS A 160 14.86 5.02 -15.01
CA LYS A 160 14.83 4.74 -13.56
C LYS A 160 16.00 3.88 -13.10
N THR A 161 16.39 2.87 -13.91
CA THR A 161 17.54 2.02 -13.61
C THR A 161 18.84 2.82 -13.66
N LEU A 162 19.03 3.69 -14.66
CA LEU A 162 20.21 4.55 -14.76
C LEU A 162 20.35 5.52 -13.58
N GLN A 163 19.23 6.07 -13.09
CA GLN A 163 19.23 6.86 -11.85
C GLN A 163 19.69 6.04 -10.63
N MET A 164 19.27 4.77 -10.54
CA MET A 164 19.75 3.88 -9.48
C MET A 164 21.25 3.59 -9.61
N VAL A 165 21.76 3.35 -10.83
CA VAL A 165 23.20 3.12 -11.09
C VAL A 165 24.04 4.28 -10.56
N ASP A 166 23.59 5.52 -10.80
CA ASP A 166 24.28 6.72 -10.36
C ASP A 166 24.41 6.78 -8.82
N GLY A 167 23.32 6.47 -8.11
CA GLY A 167 23.30 6.48 -6.64
C GLY A 167 24.00 5.29 -5.96
N LEU A 168 24.42 4.26 -6.69
CA LEU A 168 25.15 3.12 -6.12
C LEU A 168 26.63 3.45 -5.89
N GLU A 169 27.19 2.92 -4.81
CA GLU A 169 28.62 3.03 -4.51
C GLU A 169 29.46 2.32 -5.59
N ASN A 170 30.57 2.94 -5.97
CA ASN A 170 31.51 2.37 -6.93
C ASN A 170 32.67 1.66 -6.22
N VAL A 171 32.38 0.50 -5.64
CA VAL A 171 33.38 -0.35 -4.99
C VAL A 171 33.95 -1.34 -6.02
N SER A 172 35.28 -1.46 -6.05
CA SER A 172 35.99 -2.39 -6.95
C SER A 172 36.51 -3.59 -6.17
N TYR A 173 36.21 -4.80 -6.66
CA TYR A 173 36.73 -6.04 -6.10
C TYR A 173 38.27 -6.06 -6.11
N LEU A 174 38.92 -5.53 -7.14
CA LEU A 174 40.39 -5.52 -7.24
C LEU A 174 41.04 -4.73 -6.10
N LYS A 175 40.44 -3.60 -5.70
CA LYS A 175 40.92 -2.82 -4.54
C LYS A 175 40.88 -3.62 -3.24
N SER A 176 39.89 -4.51 -3.07
CA SER A 176 39.80 -5.35 -1.87
C SER A 176 40.91 -6.41 -1.75
N LEU A 177 41.67 -6.64 -2.84
CA LEU A 177 42.80 -7.56 -2.87
C LEU A 177 44.14 -6.86 -2.61
N GLU A 178 44.20 -5.52 -2.73
CA GLU A 178 45.41 -4.72 -2.51
C GLU A 178 45.65 -4.40 -1.02
N ASP A 179 44.59 -4.38 -0.20
CA ASP A 179 44.64 -4.06 1.23
C ASP A 179 44.83 -5.30 2.14
N LYS A 180 45.52 -6.36 1.67
CA LYS A 180 45.92 -7.54 2.46
C LYS A 180 47.43 -7.66 2.59
#